data_AF-A0A5N5XA82-F1
#
_entry.id   AF-A0A5N5XA82-F1
#
_cell.length_a   1.000
_cell.length_b   1.000
_cell.length_c   1.000
_cell.angle_alpha   90.00
_cell.angle_beta   90.00
_cell.angle_gamma   90.00
#
_symmetry.space_group_name_H-M   'P 1'
#
loop_
_entity.id
_entity.type
_entity.pdbx_description
1 polymer ?
#
loop_
_entity_poly.entity_id
_entity_poly.type
_entity_poly.pdbx_seq_one_letter_code
_entity_poly.pdbx_strand_id
1 'polypeptide(L)'
;MKKGMQVYDIQHNLDHSGASDVLFAAVERVASFPDAASPLSISQLLQLAQFVQDNLFKIMKHAQHGMRNALAAGNLDTKDLDTMVNILVKDHDGEHVGQVFQRHGDRPTWESEFMTLEVENDDEVLVMKLSLKMEPRRVEFLLESYEKVLRAFMQNPTQTISGVNILGTKENGFLYDVISNRKTLHVPAPSLLHARFDDHTQELPDAIVIDWDATVQVSYAELNARANQVTHYLTNKGVSVRDDSPLILEKPINTTVAILGVMKAGAAYVPLSPDNPVDRNSFTIGDVKGRTVLTETDHADMFSSVPNLNIARID
;
A
#
# COMPACT_ATOMS: atom_id res chain seq x y z
N MET A 1 -17.21 23.64 -26.65
CA MET A 1 -16.10 24.35 -25.95
C MET A 1 -15.74 23.55 -24.71
N LYS A 2 -14.48 23.13 -24.56
CA LYS A 2 -14.01 22.41 -23.36
C LYS A 2 -13.96 23.42 -22.20
N LYS A 3 -14.95 23.39 -21.31
CA LYS A 3 -14.90 24.15 -20.04
C LYS A 3 -13.90 23.44 -19.12
N GLY A 4 -12.75 24.08 -18.91
CA GLY A 4 -11.71 23.60 -18.00
C GLY A 4 -12.09 23.98 -16.57
N MET A 5 -12.00 23.02 -15.66
CA MET A 5 -12.14 23.27 -14.23
C MET A 5 -10.79 23.78 -13.72
N GLN A 6 -10.76 24.99 -13.18
CA GLN A 6 -9.54 25.54 -12.59
C GLN A 6 -9.56 25.25 -11.08
N VAL A 7 -8.64 24.39 -10.64
CA VAL A 7 -8.40 24.11 -9.22
C VAL A 7 -7.51 25.23 -8.68
N TYR A 8 -8.09 26.10 -7.87
CA TYR A 8 -7.34 27.14 -7.17
C TYR A 8 -7.03 26.65 -5.74
N ASP A 9 -5.75 26.58 -5.39
CA ASP A 9 -5.31 26.42 -4.00
C ASP A 9 -5.44 27.80 -3.33
N ILE A 10 -6.54 27.99 -2.62
CA ILE A 10 -6.82 29.23 -1.91
C ILE A 10 -7.10 28.88 -0.46
N GLN A 11 -6.16 29.31 0.37
CA GLN A 11 -6.30 29.30 1.81
C GLN A 11 -7.45 30.26 2.22
N HIS A 12 -8.45 29.71 2.93
CA HIS A 12 -9.39 30.36 3.90
C HIS A 12 -10.88 30.51 3.57
N ASN A 13 -11.66 30.56 4.67
CA ASN A 13 -13.06 30.13 4.90
C ASN A 13 -14.05 31.30 5.10
N LEU A 14 -15.32 30.94 5.29
CA LEU A 14 -16.62 31.61 5.26
C LEU A 14 -16.95 32.63 6.36
N ASP A 15 -17.80 33.61 6.02
CA ASP A 15 -18.57 34.43 6.97
C ASP A 15 -20.07 34.31 6.68
N HIS A 16 -20.84 34.08 7.74
CA HIS A 16 -22.30 34.08 7.75
C HIS A 16 -22.83 35.51 7.86
N SER A 17 -23.11 36.16 6.72
CA SER A 17 -23.96 37.36 6.71
C SER A 17 -24.68 37.48 5.37
N GLY A 18 -25.89 36.93 5.32
CA GLY A 18 -26.74 36.91 4.13
C GLY A 18 -27.55 35.63 4.18
N ALA A 19 -28.86 35.75 4.11
CA ALA A 19 -29.77 34.61 4.16
C ALA A 19 -29.70 33.81 2.85
N SER A 20 -28.59 33.13 2.60
CA SER A 20 -28.49 32.09 1.58
C SER A 20 -28.86 30.76 2.22
N ASP A 21 -29.65 29.93 1.55
CA ASP A 21 -30.01 28.57 1.99
C ASP A 21 -28.74 27.71 2.15
N VAL A 22 -28.11 27.74 3.33
CA VAL A 22 -26.93 26.92 3.65
C VAL A 22 -27.41 25.51 3.96
N LEU A 23 -27.19 24.60 3.03
CA LEU A 23 -27.45 23.18 3.25
C LEU A 23 -26.28 22.57 4.03
N PHE A 24 -26.47 22.39 5.33
CA PHE A 24 -25.51 21.67 6.17
C PHE A 24 -25.70 20.16 6.04
N ALA A 25 -24.70 19.47 5.49
CA ALA A 25 -24.61 18.02 5.56
C ALA A 25 -23.40 17.63 6.40
N ALA A 26 -23.63 17.21 7.65
CA ALA A 26 -22.62 16.56 8.45
C ALA A 26 -22.54 15.09 8.01
N VAL A 27 -21.37 14.66 7.55
CA VAL A 27 -21.14 13.26 7.15
C VAL A 27 -20.52 12.55 8.32
N GLU A 28 -21.29 11.68 8.95
CA GLU A 28 -20.81 10.76 9.97
C GLU A 28 -19.77 9.81 9.35
N ARG A 29 -18.81 9.38 10.16
CA ARG A 29 -17.97 8.21 9.84
C ARG A 29 -18.92 7.11 9.34
N VAL A 30 -18.62 6.46 8.20
CA VAL A 30 -19.45 5.37 7.67
C VAL A 30 -19.44 4.20 8.68
N ALA A 31 -20.29 4.31 9.69
CA ALA A 31 -20.55 3.36 10.74
C ALA A 31 -21.96 3.71 11.25
N SER A 32 -22.91 2.86 10.86
CA SER A 32 -24.24 2.72 11.46
C SER A 32 -25.24 3.89 11.36
N PHE A 33 -25.90 4.03 10.19
CA PHE A 33 -27.33 4.33 10.21
C PHE A 33 -28.08 3.09 10.73
N PRO A 34 -28.79 3.13 11.87
CA PRO A 34 -29.39 1.92 12.43
C PRO A 34 -30.65 1.42 11.72
N ASP A 35 -31.24 2.16 10.77
CA ASP A 35 -32.57 1.77 10.23
C ASP A 35 -32.88 2.21 8.78
N ALA A 36 -31.87 2.52 7.96
CA ALA A 36 -32.05 2.65 6.52
C ALA A 36 -31.43 1.42 5.85
N ALA A 37 -32.26 0.64 5.15
CA ALA A 37 -31.92 -0.55 4.34
C ALA A 37 -30.41 -0.74 4.13
N SER A 38 -29.86 -1.85 4.65
CA SER A 38 -28.42 -2.15 4.65
C SER A 38 -27.70 -1.62 3.39
N PRO A 39 -26.56 -0.90 3.52
CA PRO A 39 -25.78 -0.37 2.39
C PRO A 39 -25.25 -1.43 1.39
N LEU A 40 -25.68 -2.68 1.52
CA LEU A 40 -25.38 -3.82 0.67
C LEU A 40 -26.13 -3.83 -0.68
N SER A 41 -27.14 -2.98 -0.90
CA SER A 41 -27.91 -2.95 -2.16
C SER A 41 -27.51 -1.82 -3.14
N ILE A 42 -26.78 -0.81 -2.68
CA ILE A 42 -26.35 0.32 -3.51
C ILE A 42 -25.06 -0.08 -4.21
N SER A 43 -25.16 -0.38 -5.50
CA SER A 43 -24.01 -0.84 -6.30
C SER A 43 -23.56 0.18 -7.34
N GLN A 44 -24.47 1.07 -7.77
CA GLN A 44 -24.24 2.03 -8.85
C GLN A 44 -24.24 3.48 -8.36
N LEU A 45 -23.54 4.36 -9.07
CA LEU A 45 -23.47 5.79 -8.77
C LEU A 45 -24.86 6.45 -8.73
N LEU A 46 -25.73 6.16 -9.70
CA LEU A 46 -27.09 6.72 -9.75
C LEU A 46 -27.90 6.34 -8.51
N GLN A 47 -27.80 5.09 -8.07
CA GLN A 47 -28.48 4.61 -6.86
C GLN A 47 -27.97 5.34 -5.62
N LEU A 48 -26.65 5.59 -5.55
CA LEU A 48 -26.06 6.37 -4.47
C LEU A 48 -26.57 7.81 -4.47
N ALA A 49 -26.63 8.46 -5.64
CA ALA A 49 -27.14 9.83 -5.76
C ALA A 49 -28.62 9.92 -5.33
N GLN A 50 -29.45 8.97 -5.76
CA GLN A 50 -30.86 8.89 -5.37
C GLN A 50 -31.01 8.65 -3.87
N PHE A 51 -30.23 7.74 -3.30
CA PHE A 51 -30.23 7.48 -1.87
C PHE A 51 -29.84 8.72 -1.06
N VAL A 52 -28.79 9.44 -1.46
CA VAL A 52 -28.37 10.68 -0.79
C VAL A 52 -29.47 11.75 -0.91
N GLN A 53 -30.06 11.92 -2.10
CA GLN A 53 -31.17 12.87 -2.32
C GLN A 53 -32.38 12.56 -1.42
N ASP A 54 -32.82 11.30 -1.36
CA ASP A 54 -33.97 10.88 -0.57
C ASP A 54 -33.75 11.11 0.93
N ASN A 55 -32.55 10.83 1.43
CA ASN A 55 -32.21 11.07 2.82
C ASN A 55 -32.10 12.57 3.11
N LEU A 56 -31.54 13.36 2.20
CA LEU A 56 -31.46 14.80 2.35
C LEU A 56 -32.86 15.42 2.46
N PHE A 57 -33.81 15.03 1.61
CA PHE A 57 -35.20 15.53 1.70
C PHE A 57 -35.90 15.15 3.01
N LYS A 58 -35.57 14.00 3.61
CA LYS A 58 -36.09 13.63 4.95
C LYS A 58 -35.51 14.54 6.02
N ILE A 59 -34.20 14.77 6.01
CA ILE A 59 -33.50 15.61 6.99
C ILE A 59 -33.97 17.06 6.89
N MET A 60 -34.16 17.58 5.67
CA MET A 60 -34.57 18.97 5.43
C MET A 60 -35.91 19.34 6.07
N LYS A 61 -36.83 18.39 6.28
CA LYS A 61 -38.10 18.62 6.99
C LYS A 61 -37.91 18.99 8.48
N HIS A 62 -36.72 18.74 9.01
CA HIS A 62 -36.35 18.96 10.39
C HIS A 62 -35.20 19.98 10.55
N ALA A 63 -34.80 20.66 9.47
CA ALA A 63 -33.67 21.59 9.45
C ALA A 63 -33.80 22.79 10.42
N GLN A 64 -35.02 23.09 10.88
CA GLN A 64 -35.28 24.08 11.93
C GLN A 64 -34.68 23.74 13.30
N HIS A 65 -34.31 22.47 13.53
CA HIS A 65 -33.67 22.04 14.77
C HIS A 65 -32.15 22.25 14.66
N GLY A 66 -31.60 23.08 15.55
CA GLY A 66 -30.16 23.29 15.60
C GLY A 66 -29.38 22.00 15.90
N MET A 67 -28.17 21.92 15.35
CA MET A 67 -27.27 20.74 15.43
C MET A 67 -27.10 20.20 16.86
N ARG A 68 -26.93 21.08 17.86
CA ARG A 68 -26.80 20.68 19.26
C ARG A 68 -27.99 19.86 19.76
N ASN A 69 -29.21 20.26 19.40
CA ASN A 69 -30.43 19.57 19.83
C ASN A 69 -30.61 18.25 19.06
N ALA A 70 -30.23 18.22 17.78
CA ALA A 70 -30.26 17.00 16.98
C ALA A 70 -29.27 15.94 17.49
N LEU A 71 -28.03 16.34 17.81
CA LEU A 71 -27.02 15.46 18.40
C LEU A 71 -27.47 14.92 19.77
N ALA A 72 -27.99 15.80 20.65
CA ALA A 72 -28.50 15.39 21.95
C ALA A 72 -29.67 14.38 21.85
N ALA A 73 -30.57 14.56 20.89
CA ALA A 73 -31.68 13.62 20.64
C ALA A 73 -31.20 12.26 20.10
N GLY A 74 -30.09 12.25 19.36
CA GLY A 74 -29.43 11.03 18.87
C GLY A 74 -28.46 10.38 19.85
N ASN A 75 -28.24 10.97 21.03
CA ASN A 75 -27.18 10.58 21.95
C ASN A 75 -25.78 10.56 21.29
N LEU A 76 -25.54 11.56 20.43
CA LEU A 76 -24.28 11.78 19.70
C LEU A 76 -23.57 13.04 20.22
N ASP A 77 -22.27 13.10 20.00
CA ASP A 77 -21.37 14.21 20.31
C ASP A 77 -20.81 14.81 19.01
N THR A 78 -20.40 16.09 19.05
CA THR A 78 -19.74 16.73 17.90
C THR A 78 -18.51 15.98 17.43
N LYS A 79 -17.77 15.31 18.34
CA LYS A 79 -16.60 14.49 17.99
C LYS A 79 -16.92 13.23 17.18
N ASP A 80 -18.20 12.86 17.08
CA ASP A 80 -18.64 11.71 16.27
C ASP A 80 -18.75 12.07 14.78
N LEU A 81 -18.54 13.35 14.44
CA LEU A 81 -18.50 13.87 13.08
C LEU A 81 -17.06 14.29 12.75
N ASP A 82 -16.53 13.81 11.62
CA ASP A 82 -15.17 14.14 11.19
C ASP A 82 -15.15 15.10 9.99
N THR A 83 -16.24 15.18 9.22
CA THR A 83 -16.33 15.94 7.98
C THR A 83 -17.63 16.73 7.89
N MET A 84 -17.48 18.02 7.61
CA MET A 84 -18.56 18.95 7.35
C MET A 84 -18.58 19.29 5.86
N VAL A 85 -19.70 19.04 5.19
CA VAL A 85 -19.90 19.45 3.79
C VAL A 85 -20.86 20.63 3.77
N ASN A 86 -20.39 21.73 3.21
CA ASN A 86 -21.17 22.94 3.03
C ASN A 86 -21.42 23.16 1.53
N ILE A 87 -22.69 23.19 1.12
CA ILE A 87 -23.07 23.52 -0.27
C ILE A 87 -23.68 24.91 -0.26
N LEU A 88 -22.96 25.84 -0.87
CA LEU A 88 -23.33 27.24 -0.96
C LEU A 88 -23.93 27.50 -2.34
N VAL A 89 -25.23 27.75 -2.36
CA VAL A 89 -25.92 28.24 -3.54
C VAL A 89 -25.88 29.76 -3.47
N LYS A 90 -25.19 30.38 -4.43
CA LYS A 90 -25.18 31.84 -4.56
C LYS A 90 -26.59 32.29 -4.91
N ASP A 91 -27.18 33.17 -4.10
CA ASP A 91 -28.41 33.84 -4.48
C ASP A 91 -28.14 34.71 -5.71
N HIS A 92 -29.09 34.73 -6.64
CA HIS A 92 -29.10 35.66 -7.77
C HIS A 92 -29.36 37.07 -7.24
N ASP A 93 -28.42 37.62 -6.50
CA ASP A 93 -28.45 39.00 -6.05
C ASP A 93 -28.33 39.87 -7.30
N GLY A 94 -29.41 40.59 -7.64
CA GLY A 94 -29.41 41.55 -8.73
C GLY A 94 -28.25 42.55 -8.61
N GLU A 95 -27.92 43.23 -9.70
CA GLU A 95 -26.73 44.10 -9.90
C GLU A 95 -26.41 45.14 -8.79
N HIS A 96 -27.23 45.29 -7.76
CA HIS A 96 -27.19 46.34 -6.76
C HIS A 96 -26.66 45.92 -5.37
N VAL A 97 -26.46 44.62 -5.07
CA VAL A 97 -25.98 44.18 -3.74
C VAL A 97 -24.45 44.12 -3.65
N GLY A 98 -23.75 43.85 -4.76
CA GLY A 98 -22.29 43.80 -4.83
C GLY A 98 -21.58 45.14 -4.53
N GLN A 99 -22.33 46.24 -4.40
CA GLN A 99 -21.80 47.57 -4.04
C GLN A 99 -21.84 47.87 -2.53
N VAL A 100 -22.48 47.03 -1.71
CA VAL A 100 -22.71 47.35 -0.29
C VAL A 100 -21.64 46.75 0.64
N PHE A 101 -21.00 45.64 0.26
CA PHE A 101 -19.97 44.99 1.07
C PHE A 101 -18.72 44.64 0.26
N GLN A 102 -17.84 45.62 0.04
CA GLN A 102 -16.45 45.35 -0.35
C GLN A 102 -15.63 45.04 0.90
N ARG A 103 -15.21 43.78 1.04
CA ARG A 103 -14.37 43.34 2.17
C ARG A 103 -12.92 43.75 1.92
N HIS A 104 -12.33 44.45 2.87
CA HIS A 104 -10.91 44.83 2.87
C HIS A 104 -10.17 44.09 4.01
N GLY A 105 -9.03 43.45 3.71
CA GLY A 105 -8.16 42.77 4.69
C GLY A 105 -8.10 41.24 4.54
N ASP A 106 -7.12 40.62 5.22
CA ASP A 106 -6.94 39.16 5.23
C ASP A 106 -8.06 38.46 6.01
N ARG A 107 -8.46 37.25 5.56
CA ARG A 107 -9.55 36.48 6.19
C ARG A 107 -9.12 35.94 7.56
N PRO A 108 -9.98 36.01 8.59
CA PRO A 108 -9.71 35.35 9.86
C PRO A 108 -9.66 33.82 9.69
N THR A 109 -8.67 33.19 10.31
CA THR A 109 -8.56 31.72 10.41
C THR A 109 -9.21 31.22 11.68
N TRP A 110 -10.20 30.36 11.56
CA TRP A 110 -10.73 29.58 12.66
C TRP A 110 -10.16 28.17 12.57
N GLU A 111 -9.58 27.66 13.66
CA GLU A 111 -9.25 26.23 13.74
C GLU A 111 -10.57 25.45 13.85
N SER A 112 -10.96 24.80 12.76
CA SER A 112 -12.08 23.87 12.74
C SER A 112 -11.63 22.51 13.28
N GLU A 113 -12.43 21.92 14.17
CA GLU A 113 -12.24 20.53 14.62
C GLU A 113 -12.58 19.52 13.51
N PHE A 114 -13.31 19.96 12.47
CA PHE A 114 -13.73 19.15 11.33
C PHE A 114 -12.91 19.44 10.08
N MET A 115 -12.78 18.43 9.23
CA MET A 115 -12.52 18.67 7.81
C MET A 115 -13.73 19.38 7.20
N THR A 116 -13.55 20.57 6.62
CA THR A 116 -14.65 21.28 5.94
C THR A 116 -14.45 21.24 4.43
N LEU A 117 -15.40 20.67 3.70
CA LEU A 117 -15.51 20.78 2.25
C LEU A 117 -16.61 21.78 1.91
N GLU A 118 -16.24 22.90 1.32
CA GLU A 118 -17.19 23.87 0.79
C GLU A 118 -17.31 23.70 -0.72
N VAL A 119 -18.54 23.71 -1.20
CA VAL A 119 -18.87 23.63 -2.62
C VAL A 119 -19.72 24.84 -2.96
N GLU A 120 -19.18 25.73 -3.77
CA GLU A 120 -19.82 26.97 -4.20
C GLU A 120 -20.06 26.92 -5.71
N ASN A 121 -21.27 27.27 -6.14
CA ASN A 121 -21.57 27.44 -7.55
C ASN A 121 -21.40 28.91 -7.94
N ASP A 122 -20.38 29.21 -8.74
CA ASP A 122 -20.11 30.56 -9.28
C ASP A 122 -20.39 30.58 -10.79
N ASP A 123 -21.68 30.75 -11.12
CA ASP A 123 -22.27 30.81 -12.47
C ASP A 123 -21.84 29.66 -13.43
N GLU A 124 -20.63 29.73 -13.96
CA GLU A 124 -20.07 28.78 -14.92
C GLU A 124 -19.14 27.74 -14.29
N VAL A 125 -18.74 27.91 -13.02
CA VAL A 125 -17.71 27.11 -12.36
C VAL A 125 -18.17 26.62 -10.98
N LEU A 126 -17.88 25.36 -10.69
CA LEU A 126 -17.99 24.80 -9.35
C LEU A 126 -16.67 25.01 -8.62
N VAL A 127 -16.70 25.74 -7.51
CA VAL A 127 -15.54 26.00 -6.65
C VAL A 127 -15.61 25.08 -5.43
N MET A 128 -14.60 24.22 -5.27
CA MET A 128 -14.46 23.36 -4.10
C MET A 128 -13.30 23.85 -3.22
N LYS A 129 -13.56 24.05 -1.93
CA LYS A 129 -12.55 24.47 -0.94
C LYS A 129 -12.48 23.42 0.16
N LEU A 130 -11.27 22.97 0.50
CA LEU A 130 -11.04 21.99 1.56
C LEU A 130 -10.21 22.62 2.68
N SER A 131 -10.74 22.63 3.90
CA SER A 131 -10.11 23.23 5.07
C SER A 131 -9.88 22.18 6.16
N LEU A 132 -8.62 21.85 6.42
CA LEU A 132 -8.14 21.09 7.59
C LEU A 132 -6.62 21.26 7.71
N LYS A 133 -6.06 21.07 8.91
CA LYS A 133 -4.60 20.99 9.10
C LYS A 133 -4.04 19.72 8.43
N MET A 134 -3.51 19.90 7.22
CA MET A 134 -3.00 18.81 6.38
C MET A 134 -1.80 19.28 5.55
N GLU A 135 -0.92 18.35 5.16
CA GLU A 135 0.12 18.65 4.16
C GLU A 135 -0.51 19.12 2.84
N PRO A 136 -0.01 20.20 2.20
CA PRO A 136 -0.59 20.74 0.97
C PRO A 136 -0.76 19.71 -0.15
N ARG A 137 0.24 18.82 -0.31
CA ARG A 137 0.19 17.71 -1.27
C ARG A 137 -1.04 16.82 -1.09
N ARG A 138 -1.42 16.51 0.15
CA ARG A 138 -2.59 15.66 0.42
C ARG A 138 -3.91 16.37 0.11
N VAL A 139 -3.97 17.68 0.34
CA VAL A 139 -5.11 18.51 -0.06
C VAL A 139 -5.30 18.44 -1.57
N GLU A 140 -4.23 18.59 -2.35
CA GLU A 140 -4.28 18.45 -3.81
C GLU A 140 -4.77 17.06 -4.26
N PHE A 141 -4.31 15.98 -3.61
CA PHE A 141 -4.73 14.62 -3.95
C PHE A 141 -6.23 14.40 -3.67
N LEU A 142 -6.72 14.88 -2.54
CA LEU A 142 -8.13 14.78 -2.19
C LEU A 142 -9.00 15.57 -3.17
N LEU A 143 -8.63 16.81 -3.50
CA LEU A 143 -9.38 17.63 -4.45
C LEU A 143 -9.44 17.00 -5.85
N GLU A 144 -8.33 16.43 -6.36
CA GLU A 144 -8.35 15.68 -7.61
C GLU A 144 -9.23 14.43 -7.54
N SER A 145 -9.26 13.77 -6.37
CA SER A 145 -10.12 12.61 -6.14
C SER A 145 -11.60 12.98 -6.16
N TYR A 146 -11.98 14.08 -5.50
CA TYR A 146 -13.34 14.63 -5.55
C TYR A 146 -13.74 14.99 -6.99
N GLU A 147 -12.87 15.68 -7.73
CA GLU A 147 -13.07 15.97 -9.14
C GLU A 147 -13.35 14.69 -9.95
N LYS A 148 -12.52 13.65 -9.78
CA LYS A 148 -12.68 12.39 -10.53
C LYS A 148 -14.00 11.70 -10.24
N VAL A 149 -14.40 11.66 -8.97
CA VAL A 149 -15.68 11.08 -8.57
C VAL A 149 -16.83 11.87 -9.19
N LEU A 150 -16.83 13.20 -9.10
CA LEU A 150 -17.86 14.05 -9.72
C LEU A 150 -17.95 13.83 -11.23
N ARG A 151 -16.80 13.71 -11.92
CA ARG A 151 -16.77 13.38 -13.34
C ARG A 151 -17.37 12.00 -13.64
N ALA A 152 -17.13 11.00 -12.80
CA ALA A 152 -17.71 9.67 -12.96
C ALA A 152 -19.25 9.71 -12.90
N PHE A 153 -19.83 10.45 -11.96
CA PHE A 153 -21.28 10.67 -11.89
C PHE A 153 -21.85 11.28 -13.17
N MET A 154 -21.16 12.27 -13.75
CA MET A 154 -21.63 12.94 -14.97
C MET A 154 -21.46 12.10 -16.24
N GLN A 155 -20.41 11.29 -16.32
CA GLN A 155 -20.06 10.56 -17.54
C GLN A 155 -20.74 9.19 -17.63
N ASN A 156 -20.85 8.48 -16.51
CA ASN A 156 -21.42 7.14 -16.49
C ASN A 156 -22.14 6.86 -15.15
N PRO A 157 -23.35 7.40 -14.95
CA PRO A 157 -24.09 7.26 -13.69
C PRO A 157 -24.50 5.80 -13.38
N THR A 158 -24.49 4.88 -14.36
CA THR A 158 -24.78 3.46 -14.13
C THR A 158 -23.54 2.63 -13.81
N GLN A 159 -22.34 3.24 -13.76
CA GLN A 159 -21.11 2.58 -13.32
C GLN A 159 -21.24 2.10 -11.86
N THR A 160 -20.60 0.97 -11.56
CA THR A 160 -20.51 0.48 -10.18
C THR A 160 -19.63 1.38 -9.32
N ILE A 161 -20.01 1.59 -8.06
CA ILE A 161 -19.26 2.39 -7.09
C ILE A 161 -17.83 1.84 -6.93
N SER A 162 -17.69 0.51 -6.80
CA SER A 162 -16.41 -0.17 -6.69
C SER A 162 -15.53 -0.04 -7.94
N GLY A 163 -16.12 0.27 -9.09
CA GLY A 163 -15.40 0.47 -10.34
C GLY A 163 -14.86 1.88 -10.54
N VAL A 164 -15.17 2.83 -9.65
CA VAL A 164 -14.72 4.22 -9.79
C VAL A 164 -13.26 4.35 -9.37
N ASN A 165 -12.42 4.82 -10.29
CA ASN A 165 -11.04 5.16 -9.96
C ASN A 165 -10.99 6.53 -9.30
N ILE A 166 -10.73 6.55 -7.99
CA ILE A 166 -10.64 7.77 -7.19
C ILE A 166 -9.27 8.44 -7.28
N LEU A 167 -8.19 7.72 -7.58
CA LEU A 167 -6.84 8.25 -7.50
C LEU A 167 -6.58 9.31 -8.55
N GLY A 168 -6.28 10.54 -8.13
CA GLY A 168 -5.88 11.67 -8.99
C GLY A 168 -4.63 11.39 -9.83
N THR A 169 -4.36 12.22 -10.85
CA THR A 169 -3.14 12.08 -11.65
C THR A 169 -1.89 12.43 -10.86
N LYS A 170 -1.97 13.43 -9.96
CA LYS A 170 -0.85 13.84 -9.11
C LYS A 170 -0.53 12.78 -8.07
N GLU A 171 -1.56 12.24 -7.42
CA GLU A 171 -1.38 11.17 -6.44
C GLU A 171 -0.79 9.93 -7.10
N ASN A 172 -1.33 9.54 -8.26
CA ASN A 172 -0.81 8.39 -8.99
C ASN A 172 0.66 8.59 -9.40
N GLY A 173 1.02 9.79 -9.88
CA GLY A 173 2.41 10.14 -10.17
C GLY A 173 3.31 10.09 -8.93
N PHE A 174 2.83 10.58 -7.78
CA PHE A 174 3.58 10.52 -6.53
C PHE A 174 3.82 9.09 -6.06
N LEU A 175 2.80 8.23 -6.09
CA LEU A 175 2.93 6.82 -5.75
C LEU A 175 3.88 6.10 -6.73
N TYR A 176 3.73 6.34 -8.03
CA TYR A 176 4.51 5.67 -9.06
C TYR A 176 5.96 6.16 -9.19
N ASP A 177 6.26 7.41 -8.90
CA ASP A 177 7.60 7.97 -9.10
C ASP A 177 8.38 8.12 -7.79
N VAL A 178 7.71 8.52 -6.70
CA VAL A 178 8.36 8.89 -5.44
C VAL A 178 8.34 7.72 -4.48
N ILE A 179 7.16 7.18 -4.13
CA ILE A 179 7.05 6.10 -3.15
C ILE A 179 7.72 4.81 -3.64
N SER A 180 7.58 4.50 -4.92
CA SER A 180 8.18 3.32 -5.53
C SER A 180 9.71 3.44 -5.76
N ASN A 181 10.28 4.64 -5.59
CA ASN A 181 11.64 4.99 -6.02
C ASN A 181 11.93 4.63 -7.49
N ARG A 182 10.92 4.50 -8.36
CA ARG A 182 11.09 3.91 -9.70
C ARG A 182 12.10 4.66 -10.56
N LYS A 183 12.17 6.00 -10.45
CA LYS A 183 13.13 6.81 -11.20
C LYS A 183 14.58 6.56 -10.79
N THR A 184 14.82 6.13 -9.55
CA THR A 184 16.15 5.87 -8.99
C THR A 184 16.44 4.37 -8.84
N LEU A 185 15.45 3.52 -9.11
CA LEU A 185 15.59 2.07 -9.01
C LEU A 185 16.51 1.55 -10.12
N HIS A 186 17.77 1.31 -9.77
CA HIS A 186 18.68 0.55 -10.60
C HIS A 186 18.37 -0.94 -10.48
N VAL A 187 17.79 -1.52 -11.53
CA VAL A 187 17.64 -2.98 -11.64
C VAL A 187 18.78 -3.50 -12.51
N PRO A 188 19.79 -4.18 -11.93
CA PRO A 188 20.87 -4.76 -12.74
C PRO A 188 20.31 -5.82 -13.68
N ALA A 189 20.99 -6.06 -14.80
CA ALA A 189 20.65 -7.16 -15.70
C ALA A 189 20.62 -8.48 -14.90
N PRO A 190 19.63 -9.36 -15.12
CA PRO A 190 19.57 -10.65 -14.43
C PRO A 190 20.86 -11.43 -14.66
N SER A 191 21.50 -11.83 -13.57
CA SER A 191 22.72 -12.65 -13.59
C SER A 191 22.65 -13.68 -12.48
N LEU A 192 23.19 -14.87 -12.74
CA LEU A 192 23.28 -15.91 -11.72
C LEU A 192 24.40 -15.55 -10.73
N LEU A 193 24.08 -15.54 -9.43
CA LEU A 193 25.06 -15.21 -8.39
C LEU A 193 26.27 -16.16 -8.42
N HIS A 194 26.04 -17.46 -8.61
CA HIS A 194 27.12 -18.45 -8.70
C HIS A 194 27.98 -18.26 -9.97
N ALA A 195 27.42 -17.79 -11.08
CA ALA A 195 28.19 -17.50 -12.29
C ALA A 195 29.09 -16.26 -12.10
N ARG A 196 28.56 -15.21 -11.46
CA ARG A 196 29.39 -14.05 -11.06
C ARG A 196 30.52 -14.43 -10.11
N PHE A 197 30.25 -15.37 -9.20
CA PHE A 197 31.29 -15.90 -8.31
C PHE A 197 32.36 -16.67 -9.09
N ASP A 198 31.97 -17.46 -10.10
CA ASP A 198 32.92 -18.15 -11.00
C ASP A 198 33.78 -17.17 -11.79
N ASP A 199 33.19 -16.13 -12.37
CA ASP A 199 33.92 -15.08 -13.10
C ASP A 199 34.97 -14.42 -12.19
N HIS A 200 34.57 -14.05 -10.97
CA HIS A 200 35.49 -13.42 -10.02
C HIS A 200 36.58 -14.38 -9.52
N THR A 201 36.28 -15.68 -9.41
CA THR A 201 37.28 -16.71 -9.07
C THR A 201 38.36 -16.82 -10.16
N GLN A 202 38.01 -16.60 -11.43
CA GLN A 202 38.98 -16.58 -12.53
C GLN A 202 39.87 -15.33 -12.49
N GLU A 203 39.31 -14.19 -12.08
CA GLU A 203 40.05 -12.92 -11.97
C GLU A 203 41.01 -12.89 -10.77
N LEU A 204 40.57 -13.40 -9.61
CA LEU A 204 41.31 -13.30 -8.34
C LEU A 204 41.33 -14.65 -7.58
N PRO A 205 41.94 -15.70 -8.14
CA PRO A 205 41.87 -17.05 -7.58
C PRO A 205 42.48 -17.17 -6.18
N ASP A 206 43.59 -16.48 -5.93
CA ASP A 206 44.36 -16.57 -4.69
C ASP A 206 43.90 -15.57 -3.61
N ALA A 207 42.94 -14.70 -3.91
CA ALA A 207 42.42 -13.75 -2.94
C ALA A 207 41.58 -14.48 -1.88
N ILE A 208 41.71 -14.08 -0.62
CA ILE A 208 40.97 -14.67 0.50
C ILE A 208 39.52 -14.16 0.46
N VAL A 209 38.57 -15.10 0.41
CA VAL A 209 37.12 -14.83 0.38
C VAL A 209 36.45 -15.10 1.72
N ILE A 210 37.00 -16.02 2.51
CA ILE A 210 36.57 -16.28 3.89
C ILE A 210 37.80 -16.25 4.79
N ASP A 211 37.77 -15.40 5.80
CA ASP A 211 38.68 -15.44 6.94
C ASP A 211 37.84 -15.72 8.19
N TRP A 212 38.00 -16.92 8.76
CA TRP A 212 37.30 -17.34 9.96
C TRP A 212 38.25 -17.40 11.15
N ASP A 213 37.96 -16.56 12.15
CA ASP A 213 38.69 -16.47 13.42
C ASP A 213 40.21 -16.31 13.27
N ALA A 214 40.68 -15.68 12.17
CA ALA A 214 42.10 -15.50 11.83
C ALA A 214 42.93 -16.80 11.78
N THR A 215 42.27 -17.96 11.78
CA THR A 215 42.89 -19.29 11.85
C THR A 215 42.60 -20.12 10.61
N VAL A 216 41.47 -19.87 9.95
CA VAL A 216 41.08 -20.55 8.73
C VAL A 216 40.81 -19.53 7.64
N GLN A 217 41.71 -19.48 6.67
CA GLN A 217 41.56 -18.67 5.47
C GLN A 217 41.23 -19.59 4.28
N VAL A 218 40.26 -19.18 3.48
CA VAL A 218 39.86 -19.88 2.25
C VAL A 218 39.91 -18.90 1.09
N SER A 219 40.64 -19.26 0.04
CA SER A 219 40.71 -18.45 -1.18
C SER A 219 39.48 -18.65 -2.07
N TYR A 220 39.28 -17.76 -3.05
CA TYR A 220 38.23 -17.95 -4.07
C TYR A 220 38.36 -19.28 -4.79
N ALA A 221 39.57 -19.66 -5.22
CA ALA A 221 39.82 -20.91 -5.91
C ALA A 221 39.48 -22.13 -5.05
N GLU A 222 39.84 -22.11 -3.77
CA GLU A 222 39.54 -23.19 -2.82
C GLU A 222 38.04 -23.32 -2.54
N LEU A 223 37.36 -22.19 -2.28
CA LEU A 223 35.92 -22.18 -2.04
C LEU A 223 35.16 -22.69 -3.27
N ASN A 224 35.56 -22.26 -4.47
CA ASN A 224 34.94 -22.70 -5.71
C ASN A 224 35.16 -24.20 -5.97
N ALA A 225 36.37 -24.70 -5.73
CA ALA A 225 36.69 -26.12 -5.89
C ALA A 225 35.82 -26.99 -4.95
N ARG A 226 35.69 -26.61 -3.68
CA ARG A 226 34.82 -27.30 -2.71
C ARG A 226 33.34 -27.22 -3.12
N ALA A 227 32.88 -26.05 -3.56
CA ALA A 227 31.50 -25.89 -4.04
C ALA A 227 31.20 -26.77 -5.25
N ASN A 228 32.12 -26.84 -6.23
CA ASN A 228 31.99 -27.70 -7.40
C ASN A 228 31.97 -29.20 -7.03
N GLN A 229 32.76 -29.62 -6.03
CA GLN A 229 32.69 -30.98 -5.50
C GLN A 229 31.31 -31.29 -4.90
N VAL A 230 30.76 -30.36 -4.10
CA VAL A 230 29.40 -30.49 -3.56
C VAL A 230 28.36 -30.52 -4.68
N THR A 231 28.48 -29.69 -5.71
CA THR A 231 27.59 -29.72 -6.89
C THR A 231 27.55 -31.10 -7.52
N HIS A 232 28.70 -31.67 -7.86
CA HIS A 232 28.76 -33.00 -8.46
C HIS A 232 28.22 -34.07 -7.51
N TYR A 233 28.52 -33.98 -6.22
CA TYR A 233 28.01 -34.89 -5.21
C TYR A 233 26.47 -34.86 -5.14
N LEU A 234 25.87 -33.67 -5.09
CA LEU A 234 24.41 -33.49 -5.06
C LEU A 234 23.75 -33.97 -6.36
N THR A 235 24.33 -33.66 -7.53
CA THR A 235 23.84 -34.17 -8.82
C THR A 235 23.86 -35.70 -8.86
N ASN A 236 24.92 -36.34 -8.36
CA ASN A 236 24.98 -37.80 -8.25
C ASN A 236 23.98 -38.37 -7.24
N LYS A 237 23.56 -37.58 -6.24
CA LYS A 237 22.47 -37.90 -5.31
C LYS A 237 21.07 -37.59 -5.88
N GLY A 238 20.99 -37.18 -7.13
CA GLY A 238 19.73 -36.96 -7.85
C GLY A 238 19.15 -35.56 -7.69
N VAL A 239 19.91 -34.60 -7.16
CA VAL A 239 19.52 -33.18 -7.18
C VAL A 239 19.62 -32.65 -8.60
N SER A 240 18.56 -32.00 -9.06
CA SER A 240 18.42 -31.45 -10.40
C SER A 240 17.99 -29.99 -10.39
N VAL A 241 17.98 -29.38 -11.58
CA VAL A 241 17.59 -27.99 -11.77
C VAL A 241 16.13 -27.78 -11.30
N ARG A 242 15.90 -26.73 -10.49
CA ARG A 242 14.62 -26.40 -9.82
C ARG A 242 14.21 -27.31 -8.67
N ASP A 243 15.05 -28.24 -8.23
CA ASP A 243 14.80 -28.93 -6.97
C ASP A 243 15.08 -27.99 -5.78
N ASP A 244 14.37 -28.23 -4.69
CA ASP A 244 14.66 -27.63 -3.38
C ASP A 244 15.56 -28.59 -2.60
N SER A 245 16.72 -28.12 -2.16
CA SER A 245 17.73 -28.88 -1.43
C SER A 245 17.83 -28.38 0.02
N PRO A 246 17.22 -29.08 0.99
CA PRO A 246 17.39 -28.81 2.41
C PRO A 246 18.86 -28.84 2.85
N LEU A 247 19.27 -27.84 3.64
CA LEU A 247 20.61 -27.71 4.22
C LEU A 247 20.53 -27.62 5.74
N ILE A 248 21.30 -28.47 6.45
CA ILE A 248 21.44 -28.43 7.91
C ILE A 248 22.91 -28.47 8.27
N LEU A 249 23.48 -27.28 8.51
CA LEU A 249 24.91 -27.10 8.66
C LEU A 249 25.15 -26.05 9.74
N GLU A 250 26.05 -26.34 10.68
CA GLU A 250 26.44 -25.38 11.71
C GLU A 250 27.76 -24.69 11.37
N LYS A 251 28.69 -25.38 10.67
CA LYS A 251 30.00 -24.83 10.37
C LYS A 251 29.89 -23.77 9.25
N PRO A 252 30.28 -22.50 9.48
CA PRO A 252 30.04 -21.38 8.54
C PRO A 252 30.65 -21.58 7.14
N ILE A 253 31.84 -22.18 7.08
CA ILE A 253 32.52 -22.46 5.81
C ILE A 253 31.76 -23.52 5.02
N ASN A 254 31.32 -24.61 5.68
CA ASN A 254 30.53 -25.66 5.05
C ASN A 254 29.19 -25.13 4.55
N THR A 255 28.53 -24.27 5.31
CA THR A 255 27.28 -23.61 4.90
C THR A 255 27.47 -22.80 3.63
N THR A 256 28.55 -22.02 3.53
CA THR A 256 28.86 -21.22 2.33
C THR A 256 29.17 -22.12 1.12
N VAL A 257 29.98 -23.16 1.32
CA VAL A 257 30.28 -24.18 0.29
C VAL A 257 28.98 -24.84 -0.21
N ALA A 258 28.10 -25.24 0.70
CA ALA A 258 26.84 -25.90 0.40
C ALA A 258 25.88 -25.00 -0.38
N ILE A 259 25.70 -23.76 0.04
CA ILE A 259 24.86 -22.78 -0.67
C ILE A 259 25.35 -22.61 -2.11
N LEU A 260 26.65 -22.35 -2.31
CA LEU A 260 27.23 -22.24 -3.65
C LEU A 260 27.07 -23.52 -4.46
N GLY A 261 27.32 -24.69 -3.84
CA GLY A 261 27.21 -26.00 -4.48
C GLY A 261 25.79 -26.32 -4.96
N VAL A 262 24.77 -26.03 -4.14
CA VAL A 262 23.35 -26.18 -4.49
C VAL A 262 22.96 -25.23 -5.62
N MET A 263 23.37 -23.96 -5.53
CA MET A 263 23.08 -22.97 -6.58
C MET A 263 23.70 -23.36 -7.93
N LYS A 264 24.92 -23.89 -7.92
CA LYS A 264 25.61 -24.42 -9.11
C LYS A 264 24.99 -25.69 -9.66
N ALA A 265 24.33 -26.50 -8.82
CA ALA A 265 23.50 -27.63 -9.26
C ALA A 265 22.19 -27.17 -9.94
N GLY A 266 21.89 -25.86 -9.92
CA GLY A 266 20.65 -25.28 -10.43
C GLY A 266 19.45 -25.46 -9.50
N ALA A 267 19.70 -25.85 -8.25
CA ALA A 267 18.71 -26.06 -7.21
C ALA A 267 18.61 -24.82 -6.30
N ALA A 268 17.50 -24.72 -5.56
CA ALA A 268 17.33 -23.73 -4.50
C ALA A 268 17.72 -24.36 -3.16
N TYR A 269 18.47 -23.65 -2.33
CA TYR A 269 18.79 -24.13 -0.99
C TYR A 269 17.67 -23.77 -0.02
N VAL A 270 17.35 -24.70 0.89
CA VAL A 270 16.37 -24.48 1.95
C VAL A 270 17.08 -24.57 3.30
N PRO A 271 17.41 -23.44 3.95
CA PRO A 271 18.14 -23.46 5.21
C PRO A 271 17.24 -23.98 6.33
N LEU A 272 17.73 -24.99 7.04
CA LEU A 272 17.12 -25.56 8.23
C LEU A 272 18.11 -25.44 9.41
N SER A 273 17.61 -25.60 10.63
CA SER A 273 18.43 -25.52 11.84
C SER A 273 18.38 -26.83 12.62
N PRO A 274 19.52 -27.33 13.15
CA PRO A 274 19.55 -28.49 14.03
C PRO A 274 18.86 -28.22 15.38
N ASP A 275 18.74 -26.96 15.81
CA ASP A 275 18.03 -26.59 17.05
C ASP A 275 16.50 -26.77 16.93
N ASN A 276 15.98 -26.90 15.71
CA ASN A 276 14.56 -27.16 15.51
C ASN A 276 14.23 -28.60 15.91
N PRO A 277 13.02 -28.83 16.47
CA PRO A 277 12.50 -30.18 16.62
C PRO A 277 12.51 -30.95 15.29
N VAL A 278 12.88 -32.23 15.34
CA VAL A 278 12.98 -33.10 14.17
C VAL A 278 11.69 -33.10 13.33
N ASP A 279 10.53 -33.09 13.98
CA ASP A 279 9.22 -33.05 13.30
C ASP A 279 9.05 -31.77 12.48
N ARG A 280 9.56 -30.62 12.96
CA ARG A 280 9.49 -29.34 12.23
C ARG A 280 10.37 -29.38 10.99
N ASN A 281 11.61 -29.84 11.12
CA ASN A 281 12.52 -29.98 9.98
C ASN A 281 11.97 -30.99 8.97
N SER A 282 11.44 -32.12 9.44
CA SER A 282 10.84 -33.16 8.59
C SER A 282 9.60 -32.64 7.84
N PHE A 283 8.77 -31.85 8.52
CA PHE A 283 7.62 -31.19 7.89
C PHE A 283 8.07 -30.24 6.77
N THR A 284 9.05 -29.36 7.03
CA THR A 284 9.57 -28.45 6.00
C THR A 284 10.18 -29.20 4.82
N ILE A 285 10.96 -30.26 5.08
CA ILE A 285 11.51 -31.13 4.01
C ILE A 285 10.38 -31.71 3.15
N GLY A 286 9.28 -32.16 3.78
CA GLY A 286 8.11 -32.67 3.07
C GLY A 286 7.40 -31.61 2.23
N ASP A 287 7.21 -30.40 2.76
CA ASP A 287 6.52 -29.29 2.09
C ASP A 287 7.27 -28.82 0.84
N VAL A 288 8.60 -28.72 0.92
CA VAL A 288 9.46 -28.40 -0.23
C VAL A 288 9.75 -29.62 -1.13
N LYS A 289 9.20 -30.78 -0.81
CA LYS A 289 9.42 -32.05 -1.52
C LYS A 289 10.92 -32.37 -1.68
N GLY A 290 11.72 -31.99 -0.68
CA GLY A 290 13.16 -32.14 -0.67
C GLY A 290 13.54 -33.61 -0.69
N ARG A 291 14.19 -34.07 -1.77
CA ARG A 291 14.61 -35.48 -1.94
C ARG A 291 15.97 -35.78 -1.33
N THR A 292 16.80 -34.76 -1.19
CA THR A 292 18.16 -34.88 -0.68
C THR A 292 18.40 -33.77 0.34
N VAL A 293 18.77 -34.14 1.57
CA VAL A 293 19.25 -33.19 2.57
C VAL A 293 20.77 -33.22 2.60
N LEU A 294 21.42 -32.07 2.55
CA LEU A 294 22.86 -31.94 2.76
C LEU A 294 23.12 -31.47 4.19
N THR A 295 23.91 -32.24 4.93
CA THR A 295 24.12 -32.06 6.36
C THR A 295 25.55 -32.39 6.77
N GLU A 296 25.94 -32.01 7.99
CA GLU A 296 27.13 -32.54 8.66
C GLU A 296 26.86 -33.94 9.21
N THR A 297 27.92 -34.73 9.35
CA THR A 297 27.86 -36.11 9.85
C THR A 297 27.17 -36.19 11.21
N ASP A 298 27.43 -35.23 12.10
CA ASP A 298 26.87 -35.17 13.46
C ASP A 298 25.33 -35.01 13.47
N HIS A 299 24.78 -34.42 12.40
CA HIS A 299 23.34 -34.12 12.26
C HIS A 299 22.61 -35.13 11.35
N ALA A 300 23.33 -36.07 10.75
CA ALA A 300 22.77 -37.01 9.78
C ALA A 300 21.70 -37.94 10.39
N ASP A 301 21.90 -38.39 11.63
CA ASP A 301 21.04 -39.37 12.26
C ASP A 301 19.64 -38.82 12.58
N MET A 302 19.49 -37.50 12.68
CA MET A 302 18.21 -36.81 12.92
C MET A 302 17.16 -37.15 11.85
N PHE A 303 17.59 -37.52 10.64
CA PHE A 303 16.71 -37.77 9.49
C PHE A 303 16.52 -39.24 9.16
N SER A 304 17.05 -40.15 9.98
CA SER A 304 16.95 -41.60 9.77
C SER A 304 15.50 -42.10 9.74
N SER A 305 14.59 -41.38 10.39
CA SER A 305 13.16 -41.67 10.43
C SER A 305 12.35 -41.09 9.27
N VAL A 306 12.95 -40.24 8.42
CA VAL A 306 12.26 -39.63 7.28
C VAL A 306 12.33 -40.58 6.08
N PRO A 307 11.21 -41.16 5.65
CA PRO A 307 11.22 -42.17 4.59
C PRO A 307 11.60 -41.55 3.24
N ASN A 308 12.38 -42.28 2.45
CA ASN A 308 12.79 -41.92 1.09
C ASN A 308 13.59 -40.61 0.96
N LEU A 309 14.20 -40.14 2.04
CA LEU A 309 15.11 -38.99 2.03
C LEU A 309 16.56 -39.45 1.82
N ASN A 310 17.23 -38.90 0.81
CA ASN A 310 18.66 -39.11 0.63
C ASN A 310 19.44 -38.19 1.58
N ILE A 311 20.26 -38.78 2.45
CA ILE A 311 21.14 -38.02 3.34
C ILE A 311 22.51 -37.89 2.67
N ALA A 312 22.88 -36.65 2.36
CA ALA A 312 24.16 -36.25 1.79
C ALA A 312 25.00 -35.60 2.91
N ARG A 313 26.23 -36.06 3.09
CA ARG A 313 27.14 -35.52 4.13
C ARG A 313 28.19 -34.64 3.46
N ILE A 314 28.47 -33.48 4.04
CA ILE A 314 29.48 -32.55 3.50
C ILE A 314 30.89 -32.80 4.05
N ASP A 315 31.00 -33.43 5.22
CA ASP A 315 32.25 -33.78 5.91
C ASP A 315 32.46 -35.30 6.08
#